data_AF-S9RWV2-F1
#
_entry.id   AF-S9RWV2-F1
#
_cell.length_a   1.000
_cell.length_b   1.000
_cell.length_c   1.000
_cell.angle_alpha   90.00
_cell.angle_beta   90.00
_cell.angle_gamma   90.00
#
_symmetry.space_group_name_H-M   'P 1'
#
loop_
_entity.id
_entity.type
_entity.pdbx_description
1 polymer ?
#
loop_
_entity_poly.entity_id
_entity_poly.type
_entity_poly.pdbx_seq_one_letter_code
_entity_poly.pdbx_strand_id
1 'polypeptide(L)'
;MFGFNFRSRKAKSAQTAKDRLQILLAHERGTEGSGSGPDYLPLLQRDILAAIKKHVHVEGDAVDIRMEREDDISSIEINIDLLKQAARAD
;
A
#
# COMPACT_ATOMS: atom_id res chain seq x y z
N MET A 1 -9.41 -9.26 16.82
CA MET A 1 -10.54 -9.36 15.88
C MET A 1 -10.66 -8.03 15.13
N PHE A 2 -10.14 -7.94 13.91
CA PHE A 2 -10.25 -6.74 13.08
C PHE A 2 -11.47 -6.86 12.18
N GLY A 3 -12.56 -6.18 12.55
CA GLY A 3 -13.84 -6.23 11.85
C GLY A 3 -13.91 -5.17 10.75
N PHE A 4 -13.95 -5.60 9.49
CA PHE A 4 -14.21 -4.73 8.35
C PHE A 4 -15.71 -4.58 8.11
N ASN A 5 -16.26 -3.43 8.49
CA ASN A 5 -17.70 -3.15 8.40
C ASN A 5 -18.01 -2.29 7.16
N PHE A 6 -18.19 -2.92 5.99
CA PHE A 6 -18.55 -2.23 4.74
C PHE A 6 -20.07 -2.00 4.65
N ARG A 7 -20.57 -0.92 5.27
CA ARG A 7 -21.92 -0.42 5.00
C ARG A 7 -21.94 0.43 3.73
N SER A 8 -22.40 -0.16 2.63
CA SER A 8 -22.58 0.52 1.35
C SER A 8 -23.76 1.51 1.38
N ARG A 9 -23.48 2.82 1.50
CA ARG A 9 -24.44 3.87 1.14
C ARG A 9 -24.39 4.06 -0.38
N LYS A 10 -25.50 3.78 -1.07
CA LYS A 10 -25.66 4.11 -2.49
C LYS A 10 -25.69 5.64 -2.66
N ALA A 11 -24.62 6.22 -3.20
CA ALA A 11 -24.61 7.57 -3.73
C ALA A 11 -24.83 7.53 -5.26
N LYS A 12 -25.73 8.38 -5.76
CA LYS A 12 -26.06 8.56 -7.18
C LYS A 12 -25.15 9.64 -7.80
N SER A 13 -24.77 9.38 -9.06
CA SER A 13 -24.32 10.31 -10.12
C SER A 13 -23.04 11.15 -9.89
N ALA A 14 -22.11 11.03 -10.84
CA ALA A 14 -20.91 11.86 -11.04
C ALA A 14 -19.81 11.81 -9.96
N GLN A 15 -19.77 10.76 -9.14
CA GLN A 15 -18.59 10.46 -8.35
C GLN A 15 -17.53 9.84 -9.27
N THR A 16 -16.68 10.64 -9.87
CA THR A 16 -15.37 10.13 -10.33
C THR A 16 -14.61 9.77 -9.07
N ALA A 17 -14.93 8.63 -8.46
CA ALA A 17 -14.18 8.11 -7.34
C ALA A 17 -12.74 7.97 -7.83
N LYS A 18 -11.84 8.71 -7.19
CA LYS A 18 -10.41 8.51 -7.38
C LYS A 18 -10.12 7.13 -6.83
N ASP A 19 -9.70 6.22 -7.71
CA ASP A 19 -9.35 4.87 -7.29
C ASP A 19 -8.08 4.98 -6.43
N ARG A 20 -8.04 4.28 -5.29
CA ARG A 20 -6.90 4.29 -4.36
C ARG A 20 -6.49 2.86 -4.06
N LEU A 21 -5.18 2.63 -4.03
CA LEU A 21 -4.59 1.37 -3.62
C LEU A 21 -3.85 1.57 -2.28
N GLN A 22 -4.21 0.77 -1.28
CA GLN A 22 -3.61 0.77 0.05
C GLN A 22 -2.97 -0.59 0.32
N ILE A 23 -1.72 -0.59 0.77
CA ILE A 23 -0.98 -1.79 1.17
C ILE A 23 -0.45 -1.57 2.59
N LEU A 24 -0.72 -2.53 3.46
CA LEU A 24 -0.17 -2.61 4.81
C LEU A 24 0.67 -3.88 4.91
N LEU A 25 1.94 -3.74 5.25
CA LEU A 25 2.80 -4.86 5.59
C LEU A 25 3.28 -4.69 7.02
N ALA A 26 3.26 -5.79 7.78
CA ALA A 26 3.88 -5.87 9.09
C ALA A 26 4.79 -7.09 9.12
N HIS A 27 5.97 -6.92 9.70
CA HIS A 27 6.95 -7.96 9.89
C HIS A 27 7.29 -8.04 11.38
N GLU A 28 6.95 -9.17 11.99
CA GLU A 28 7.36 -9.53 13.34
C GLU A 28 8.74 -10.20 13.26
N ARG A 29 9.74 -9.63 13.94
CA ARG A 29 11.05 -10.25 14.11
C ARG A 29 10.91 -11.34 15.17
N GLY A 30 11.16 -12.59 14.78
CA GLY A 30 11.18 -13.70 15.72
C GLY A 30 12.28 -13.49 16.78
N THR A 31 11.92 -13.67 18.05
CA THR A 31 12.82 -13.60 19.21
C THR A 31 13.75 -14.81 19.32
N GLU A 32 13.59 -15.82 18.46
CA GLU A 32 14.39 -17.05 18.48
C GLU A 32 15.72 -16.87 17.75
N GLY A 33 16.69 -16.33 18.49
CA GLY A 33 18.11 -16.56 18.23
C GLY A 33 18.73 -15.70 17.12
N SER A 34 19.49 -14.68 17.55
CA SER A 34 20.36 -13.82 16.73
C SER A 34 19.65 -12.60 16.13
N GLY A 35 19.70 -11.49 16.88
CA GLY A 35 19.30 -10.17 16.41
C GLY A 35 20.18 -9.69 15.26
N SER A 36 19.79 -9.97 14.02
CA SER A 36 20.16 -9.27 12.78
C SER A 36 19.56 -9.98 11.56
N GLY A 37 18.27 -10.31 11.62
CA GLY A 37 17.54 -10.67 10.40
C GLY A 37 17.59 -9.52 9.39
N PRO A 38 17.69 -9.78 8.07
CA PRO A 38 17.68 -8.72 7.07
C PRO A 38 16.44 -7.85 7.19
N ASP A 39 16.59 -6.53 7.09
CA ASP A 39 15.45 -5.62 7.04
C ASP A 39 14.78 -5.72 5.66
N TYR A 40 13.73 -6.55 5.58
CA TYR A 40 13.04 -6.81 4.32
C TYR A 40 12.09 -5.68 3.89
N LEU A 41 11.65 -4.82 4.82
CA LEU A 41 10.63 -3.82 4.49
C LEU A 41 11.11 -2.77 3.47
N PRO A 42 12.32 -2.21 3.56
CA PRO A 42 12.84 -1.30 2.53
C PRO A 42 12.99 -1.98 1.15
N LEU A 43 13.33 -3.27 1.13
CA LEU A 43 13.45 -4.05 -0.11
C LEU A 43 12.08 -4.26 -0.75
N LEU A 44 11.11 -4.76 0.04
CA LEU A 44 9.74 -4.99 -0.39
C LEU A 44 9.05 -3.70 -0.81
N GLN A 45 9.26 -2.59 -0.10
CA GLN A 45 8.78 -1.27 -0.52
C GLN A 45 9.16 -0.96 -1.96
N ARG A 46 10.44 -1.15 -2.28
CA ARG A 46 10.99 -0.85 -3.61
C ARG A 46 10.39 -1.75 -4.68
N ASP A 47 10.29 -3.04 -4.38
CA ASP A 47 9.78 -4.05 -5.32
C ASP A 47 8.27 -3.88 -5.56
N ILE A 48 7.51 -3.57 -4.52
CA ILE A 48 6.07 -3.29 -4.60
C ILE A 48 5.82 -2.04 -5.44
N LEU A 49 6.52 -0.93 -5.19
CA LEU A 49 6.39 0.28 -5.99
C LEU A 49 6.76 0.03 -7.46
N ALA A 50 7.82 -0.74 -7.71
CA ALA A 50 8.22 -1.11 -9.06
C ALA A 50 7.16 -1.98 -9.75
N ALA A 51 6.54 -2.92 -9.03
CA ALA A 51 5.47 -3.76 -9.56
C ALA A 51 4.22 -2.92 -9.89
N ILE A 52 3.82 -2.00 -9.00
CA ILE A 52 2.65 -1.14 -9.22
C ILE A 52 2.85 -0.24 -10.44
N LYS A 53 4.03 0.37 -10.58
CA LYS A 53 4.36 1.22 -11.75
C LYS A 53 4.29 0.50 -13.09
N LYS A 54 4.35 -0.84 -13.13
CA LYS A 54 4.16 -1.63 -14.36
C LYS A 54 2.71 -1.69 -14.81
N HIS A 55 1.77 -1.57 -13.88
CA HIS A 55 0.34 -1.76 -14.15
C HIS A 55 -0.47 -0.47 -14.05
N VAL A 56 0.04 0.52 -13.33
CA VAL A 56 -0.68 1.77 -13.08
C VAL A 56 0.23 2.96 -13.31
N HIS A 57 -0.34 4.02 -13.87
CA HIS A 57 0.37 5.28 -13.99
C HIS A 57 0.32 5.96 -12.63
N VAL A 58 1.48 6.20 -12.06
CA VAL A 58 1.62 6.79 -10.73
C VAL A 58 2.48 8.04 -10.87
N GLU A 59 1.90 9.21 -10.58
CA GLU A 59 2.63 10.48 -10.53
C GLU A 59 3.48 10.56 -9.25
N GLY A 60 4.52 11.41 -9.27
CA GLY A 60 5.53 11.45 -8.20
C GLY A 60 4.99 11.83 -6.82
N ASP A 61 3.90 12.60 -6.77
CA ASP A 61 3.20 13.05 -5.57
C ASP A 61 1.98 12.18 -5.21
N ALA A 62 1.64 11.19 -6.03
CA ALA A 62 0.49 10.32 -5.84
C ALA A 62 0.74 9.16 -4.85
N VAL A 63 1.94 9.08 -4.26
CA VAL A 63 2.36 8.01 -3.35
C VAL A 63 2.70 8.57 -1.98
N ASP A 64 2.00 8.10 -0.94
CA ASP A 64 2.32 8.33 0.47
C ASP A 64 2.83 7.02 1.07
N ILE A 65 3.97 7.08 1.77
CA ILE A 65 4.61 5.91 2.38
C ILE A 65 4.92 6.25 3.83
N ARG A 66 4.48 5.38 4.73
CA ARG A 66 4.76 5.48 6.16
C ARG A 66 5.42 4.19 6.61
N MET A 67 6.48 4.32 7.38
CA MET A 67 7.17 3.18 7.96
C MET A 67 7.24 3.40 9.46
N GLU A 68 6.80 2.42 10.22
CA GLU A 68 6.89 2.43 11.68
C GLU A 68 7.74 1.26 12.14
N ARG A 69 8.54 1.48 13.16
CA ARG A 69 9.39 0.46 13.75
C ARG A 69 9.22 0.52 15.25
N GLU A 70 8.63 -0.54 15.78
CA GLU A 70 8.50 -0.84 17.20
C GLU A 70 9.34 -2.09 17.51
N ASP A 71 9.68 -2.31 18.78
CA ASP A 71 10.75 -3.22 19.25
C ASP A 71 10.93 -4.51 18.44
N ASP A 72 9.86 -5.28 18.27
CA ASP A 72 9.87 -6.54 17.53
C ASP A 72 9.03 -6.49 16.25
N ILE A 73 8.37 -5.37 15.97
CA ILE A 73 7.44 -5.24 14.84
C ILE A 73 7.85 -4.06 13.97
N SER A 74 7.98 -4.29 12.67
CA SER A 74 8.11 -3.20 11.73
C SER A 74 6.96 -3.24 10.75
N SER A 75 6.42 -2.07 10.43
CA SER A 75 5.30 -1.93 9.51
C SER A 75 5.63 -0.93 8.41
N ILE A 76 5.02 -1.13 7.25
CA ILE A 76 5.00 -0.15 6.17
C ILE A 76 3.58 -0.05 5.62
N GLU A 77 3.10 1.18 5.52
CA GLU A 77 1.87 1.57 4.86
C GLU A 77 2.21 2.29 3.56
N ILE A 78 1.64 1.84 2.45
CA ILE A 78 1.77 2.46 1.13
C ILE A 78 0.38 2.84 0.64
N ASN A 79 0.17 4.12 0.41
CA ASN A 79 -1.06 4.69 -0.11
C ASN A 79 -0.79 5.28 -1.49
N ILE A 80 -1.56 4.86 -2.50
CA ILE A 80 -1.37 5.30 -3.89
C ILE A 80 -2.69 5.77 -4.45
N ASP A 81 -2.73 7.04 -4.87
CA ASP A 81 -3.83 7.58 -5.63
C ASP A 81 -3.65 7.20 -7.10
N LEU A 82 -4.59 6.39 -7.60
CA LEU A 82 -4.59 5.94 -8.99
C LEU A 82 -5.33 6.99 -9.81
N LEU A 83 -4.61 7.65 -10.70
CA LEU A 83 -5.25 8.38 -11.78
C LEU A 83 -5.87 7.36 -12.72
N LYS A 84 -7.15 7.55 -13.06
CA LYS A 84 -7.76 6.75 -14.14
C LYS A 84 -6.93 6.98 -15.39
N GLN A 85 -6.20 5.96 -15.83
CA GLN A 85 -5.83 5.89 -17.24
C GLN A 85 -7.15 5.89 -17.99
N ALA A 86 -7.41 6.97 -18.74
CA ALA A 86 -8.52 7.01 -19.66
C ALA A 86 -8.43 5.71 -20.47
N ALA A 87 -9.46 4.86 -20.34
CA ALA A 87 -9.53 3.60 -21.05
C ALA A 87 -9.07 3.86 -22.48
N ARG A 88 -7.97 3.21 -22.90
CA ARG A 88 -7.64 3.17 -24.32
C ARG A 88 -8.86 2.55 -25.00
N ALA A 89 -9.66 3.41 -25.62
CA ALA A 89 -10.62 3.02 -26.61
C ALA A 89 -9.79 2.61 -27.83
N ASP A 90 -9.70 1.30 -28.02
CA ASP A 90 -9.46 0.71 -29.33
C ASP A 90 -10.84 0.29 -29.86
#